data_AF-A0A9W9J9T0-F1
#
_entry.id   AF-A0A9W9J9T0-F1
#
_cell.length_a   1.000
_cell.length_b   1.000
_cell.length_c   1.000
_cell.angle_alpha   90.00
_cell.angle_beta   90.00
_cell.angle_gamma   90.00
#
_symmetry.space_group_name_H-M   'P 1'
#
loop_
_entity.id
_entity.type
_entity.pdbx_description
1 polymer ?
#
loop_
_entity_poly.entity_id
_entity_poly.type
_entity_poly.pdbx_seq_one_letter_code
_entity_poly.pdbx_strand_id
1 'polypeptide(L)'
;MVSAANTESAEVFAIWNMHFKSYSKSKDVLNYPILRLRDLAKQERLATALREQASLGNLTTDQLGVGLKVVASSTCSVSIAKVLLDCGAVVDFRTWKSRKCTWAKTPLKLAAAKRTREGAEMMKLLLLAGADPNVLYQPERASEPTTAGMERGAQNVSKWLGMTWDELVEWAADQRSGSTR
;
A
#
# COMPACT_ATOMS: atom_id res chain seq x y z
N MET A 1 -1.26 -20.95 8.39
CA MET A 1 -2.29 -21.13 7.35
C MET A 1 -1.87 -20.31 6.14
N VAL A 2 -1.58 -20.97 5.01
CA VAL A 2 -1.29 -20.30 3.73
C VAL A 2 -2.64 -19.88 3.14
N SER A 3 -2.82 -18.60 2.84
CA SER A 3 -4.03 -18.12 2.17
C SER A 3 -4.16 -18.81 0.81
N ALA A 4 -5.37 -19.20 0.40
CA ALA A 4 -5.61 -19.77 -0.92
C ALA A 4 -5.16 -18.84 -2.06
N ALA A 5 -5.08 -17.52 -1.82
CA ALA A 5 -4.48 -16.57 -2.76
C ALA A 5 -2.97 -16.77 -3.00
N ASN A 6 -2.25 -17.42 -2.07
CA ASN A 6 -0.81 -17.69 -2.12
C ASN A 6 -0.48 -19.15 -2.51
N THR A 7 -1.48 -19.91 -2.96
CA THR A 7 -1.28 -21.28 -3.47
C THR A 7 -0.47 -21.29 -4.77
N GLU A 8 0.25 -22.38 -5.06
CA GLU A 8 0.83 -22.61 -6.39
C GLU A 8 -0.23 -23.09 -7.40
N SER A 9 -1.26 -23.81 -6.94
CA SER A 9 -2.30 -24.37 -7.83
C SER A 9 -3.20 -23.27 -8.42
N ALA A 10 -3.22 -23.18 -9.75
CA ALA A 10 -4.10 -22.26 -10.46
C ALA A 10 -5.58 -22.56 -10.17
N GLU A 11 -5.94 -23.83 -9.98
CA GLU A 11 -7.29 -24.29 -9.68
C GLU A 11 -7.74 -23.81 -8.30
N VAL A 12 -6.89 -23.99 -7.28
CA VAL A 12 -7.19 -23.53 -5.91
C VAL A 12 -7.31 -21.99 -5.88
N PHE A 13 -6.48 -21.29 -6.65
CA PHE A 13 -6.58 -19.83 -6.78
C PHE A 13 -7.88 -19.41 -7.47
N ALA A 14 -8.26 -20.09 -8.55
CA ALA A 14 -9.48 -19.80 -9.29
C ALA A 14 -10.73 -20.01 -8.45
N ILE A 15 -10.80 -21.10 -7.68
CA ILE A 15 -11.91 -21.37 -6.74
C ILE A 15 -11.98 -20.25 -5.69
N TRP A 16 -10.84 -19.85 -5.13
CA TRP A 16 -10.80 -18.75 -4.18
C TRP A 16 -11.28 -17.42 -4.80
N ASN A 17 -10.85 -17.09 -6.03
CA ASN A 17 -11.27 -15.88 -6.73
C ASN A 17 -12.77 -15.90 -7.09
N MET A 18 -13.29 -17.05 -7.51
CA MET A 18 -14.72 -17.23 -7.81
C MET A 18 -15.60 -16.97 -6.58
N HIS A 19 -15.14 -17.40 -5.40
CA HIS A 19 -15.85 -17.19 -4.14
C HIS A 19 -15.45 -15.90 -3.40
N PHE A 20 -14.67 -15.01 -4.02
CA PHE A 20 -14.14 -13.80 -3.40
C PHE A 20 -15.23 -12.95 -2.73
N LYS A 21 -16.35 -12.73 -3.43
CA LYS A 21 -17.51 -11.97 -2.91
C LYS A 21 -18.10 -12.56 -1.63
N SER A 22 -18.09 -13.89 -1.48
CA SER A 22 -18.58 -14.55 -0.27
C SER A 22 -17.68 -14.25 0.94
N TYR A 23 -16.38 -14.04 0.70
CA TYR A 23 -15.38 -13.68 1.71
C TYR A 23 -15.24 -12.16 1.94
N SER A 24 -15.63 -11.34 0.96
CA SER A 24 -15.48 -9.88 0.99
C SER A 24 -16.42 -9.16 1.95
N LYS A 25 -17.25 -9.90 2.72
CA LYS A 25 -17.99 -9.30 3.86
C LYS A 25 -17.06 -8.86 4.99
N SER A 26 -15.84 -9.39 5.05
CA SER A 26 -14.82 -8.95 6.01
C SER A 26 -14.03 -7.74 5.50
N LYS A 27 -13.77 -6.80 6.39
CA LYS A 27 -12.91 -5.62 6.16
C LYS A 27 -11.45 -6.03 5.93
N ASP A 28 -11.07 -7.18 6.49
CA ASP A 28 -9.72 -7.73 6.49
C ASP A 28 -9.52 -8.77 5.37
N VAL A 29 -10.43 -8.84 4.40
CA VAL A 29 -10.41 -9.84 3.31
C VAL A 29 -9.08 -9.82 2.53
N LEU A 30 -8.41 -8.67 2.47
CA LEU A 30 -7.13 -8.50 1.80
C LEU A 30 -5.90 -8.74 2.70
N ASN A 31 -6.07 -8.81 4.03
CA ASN A 31 -4.94 -8.90 4.96
C ASN A 31 -4.13 -10.19 4.75
N TYR A 32 -4.81 -11.34 4.81
CA TYR A 32 -4.15 -12.64 4.73
C TYR A 32 -3.58 -12.97 3.34
N PRO A 33 -4.27 -12.67 2.22
CA PRO A 33 -3.71 -12.81 0.89
C PRO A 33 -2.39 -12.06 0.69
N ILE A 34 -2.27 -10.84 1.23
CA ILE A 34 -1.16 -9.93 0.93
C ILE A 34 0.03 -10.11 1.88
N LEU A 35 -0.21 -10.31 3.18
CA LEU A 35 0.81 -10.21 4.24
C LEU A 35 2.09 -11.02 4.01
N ARG A 36 2.00 -12.13 3.26
CA ARG A 36 3.12 -13.06 3.02
C ARG A 36 3.39 -13.34 1.54
N LEU A 37 2.83 -12.54 0.63
CA LEU A 37 2.93 -12.76 -0.81
C LEU A 37 4.23 -12.17 -1.36
N ARG A 38 5.32 -12.94 -1.31
CA ARG A 38 6.66 -12.48 -1.76
C ARG A 38 6.98 -12.81 -3.21
N ASP A 39 6.32 -13.83 -3.75
CA ASP A 39 6.56 -14.28 -5.12
C ASP A 39 5.98 -13.29 -6.14
N LEU A 40 6.78 -12.88 -7.11
CA LEU A 40 6.40 -11.85 -8.09
C LEU A 40 5.25 -12.31 -8.99
N ALA A 41 5.29 -13.55 -9.49
CA ALA A 41 4.22 -14.08 -10.34
C ALA A 41 2.89 -14.15 -9.58
N LYS A 42 2.93 -14.52 -8.30
CA LYS A 42 1.72 -14.50 -7.46
C LYS A 42 1.26 -13.09 -7.12
N GLN A 43 2.17 -12.12 -6.95
CA GLN A 43 1.79 -10.71 -6.77
C GLN A 43 1.07 -10.18 -8.02
N GLU A 44 1.58 -10.46 -9.22
CA GLU A 44 0.93 -10.08 -10.48
C GLU A 44 -0.42 -10.77 -10.67
N ARG A 45 -0.51 -12.07 -10.35
CA ARG A 45 -1.78 -12.82 -10.39
C ARG A 45 -2.80 -12.24 -9.42
N LEU A 46 -2.39 -11.90 -8.20
CA LEU A 46 -3.27 -11.24 -7.23
C LEU A 46 -3.66 -9.83 -7.69
N ALA A 47 -2.73 -9.05 -8.24
CA ALA A 47 -3.01 -7.72 -8.77
C ALA A 47 -4.07 -7.77 -9.88
N THR A 48 -3.98 -8.74 -10.79
CA THR A 48 -4.99 -8.98 -11.83
C THR A 48 -6.36 -9.31 -11.22
N ALA A 49 -6.41 -10.27 -10.29
CA ALA A 49 -7.64 -10.64 -9.62
C ALA A 49 -8.26 -9.47 -8.84
N LEU A 50 -7.47 -8.65 -8.15
CA LEU A 50 -7.97 -7.49 -7.43
C LEU A 50 -8.61 -6.45 -8.36
N ARG A 51 -8.01 -6.22 -9.53
CA ARG A 51 -8.58 -5.33 -10.55
C ARG A 51 -9.94 -5.83 -11.04
N GLU A 52 -10.05 -7.14 -11.32
CA GLU A 52 -11.31 -7.77 -11.70
C GLU A 52 -12.36 -7.68 -10.59
N GLN A 53 -12.00 -7.99 -9.35
CA GLN A 53 -12.95 -7.92 -8.23
C GLN A 53 -13.40 -6.49 -7.94
N ALA A 54 -12.53 -5.50 -8.14
CA ALA A 54 -12.88 -4.09 -8.02
C ALA A 54 -13.85 -3.66 -9.14
N SER A 55 -13.61 -4.05 -10.40
CA SER A 55 -14.51 -3.72 -11.52
C SER A 55 -15.89 -4.36 -11.38
N LEU A 56 -15.97 -5.53 -10.73
CA LEU A 56 -17.23 -6.19 -10.35
C LEU A 56 -17.94 -5.55 -9.15
N GLY A 57 -17.35 -4.52 -8.53
CA GLY A 57 -17.92 -3.87 -7.34
C GLY A 57 -17.85 -4.71 -6.06
N ASN A 58 -17.01 -5.75 -6.03
CA ASN A 58 -16.86 -6.64 -4.87
C ASN A 58 -15.89 -6.10 -3.80
N LEU A 59 -15.25 -4.96 -4.07
CA LEU A 59 -14.32 -4.28 -3.19
C LEU A 59 -14.77 -2.84 -2.93
N THR A 60 -14.91 -2.48 -1.66
CA THR A 60 -15.16 -1.10 -1.24
C THR A 60 -13.87 -0.29 -1.18
N THR A 61 -13.97 1.04 -1.28
CA THR A 61 -12.85 1.97 -1.11
C THR A 61 -12.11 1.76 0.22
N ASP A 62 -12.83 1.43 1.30
CA ASP A 62 -12.23 1.12 2.60
C ASP A 62 -11.43 -0.18 2.57
N GLN A 63 -11.93 -1.23 1.91
CA GLN A 63 -11.18 -2.49 1.75
C GLN A 63 -9.93 -2.29 0.91
N LEU A 64 -10.01 -1.50 -0.16
CA LEU A 64 -8.86 -1.13 -0.98
C LEU A 64 -7.83 -0.34 -0.16
N GLY A 65 -8.28 0.61 0.67
CA GLY A 65 -7.42 1.37 1.58
C GLY A 65 -6.75 0.50 2.66
N VAL A 66 -7.48 -0.45 3.25
CA VAL A 66 -6.91 -1.46 4.17
C VAL A 66 -5.86 -2.31 3.44
N GLY A 67 -6.18 -2.80 2.24
CA GLY A 67 -5.25 -3.52 1.39
C GLY A 67 -3.96 -2.74 1.15
N LEU A 68 -4.06 -1.46 0.79
CA LEU A 68 -2.92 -0.59 0.50
C LEU A 68 -2.01 -0.45 1.73
N LYS A 69 -2.59 -0.30 2.93
CA LYS A 69 -1.84 -0.31 4.18
C LYS A 69 -1.12 -1.63 4.42
N VAL A 70 -1.79 -2.76 4.17
CA VAL A 70 -1.19 -4.09 4.35
C VAL A 70 -0.01 -4.26 3.41
N VAL A 71 -0.14 -3.89 2.14
CA VAL A 71 0.96 -3.96 1.17
C VAL A 71 2.14 -3.11 1.66
N ALA A 72 1.91 -1.84 2.00
CA ALA A 72 2.95 -0.93 2.47
C ALA A 72 3.62 -1.39 3.77
N SER A 73 2.88 -2.07 4.65
CA SER A 73 3.44 -2.60 5.91
C SER A 73 4.16 -3.94 5.76
N SER A 74 3.99 -4.66 4.65
CA SER A 74 4.49 -6.03 4.50
C SER A 74 5.42 -6.19 3.30
N THR A 75 4.87 -6.31 2.09
CA THR A 75 5.60 -6.67 0.87
C THR A 75 6.15 -5.47 0.12
N CYS A 76 5.56 -4.29 0.30
CA CYS A 76 5.81 -3.12 -0.56
C CYS A 76 5.69 -3.43 -2.06
N SER A 77 4.82 -4.35 -2.44
CA SER A 77 4.58 -4.71 -3.84
C SER A 77 3.97 -3.53 -4.60
N VAL A 78 4.76 -2.92 -5.48
CA VAL A 78 4.36 -1.77 -6.30
C VAL A 78 3.21 -2.13 -7.24
N SER A 79 3.18 -3.35 -7.81
CA SER A 79 2.11 -3.77 -8.72
C SER A 79 0.77 -3.90 -8.03
N ILE A 80 0.73 -4.54 -6.86
CA ILE A 80 -0.50 -4.63 -6.06
C ILE A 80 -0.95 -3.24 -5.62
N ALA A 81 -0.04 -2.41 -5.08
CA ALA A 81 -0.39 -1.08 -4.63
C ALA A 81 -0.91 -0.19 -5.77
N LYS A 82 -0.30 -0.27 -6.96
CA LYS A 82 -0.76 0.46 -8.14
C LYS A 82 -2.19 0.06 -8.50
N VAL A 83 -2.51 -1.22 -8.55
CA VAL A 83 -3.88 -1.68 -8.81
C VAL A 83 -4.85 -1.15 -7.75
N LEU A 84 -4.49 -1.23 -6.47
CA LEU A 84 -5.36 -0.74 -5.40
C LEU A 84 -5.65 0.76 -5.55
N LEU A 85 -4.64 1.56 -5.87
CA LEU A 85 -4.78 3.00 -6.15
C LEU A 85 -5.63 3.27 -7.40
N ASP A 86 -5.35 2.57 -8.50
CA ASP A 86 -6.12 2.66 -9.75
C ASP A 86 -7.61 2.31 -9.53
N CYS A 87 -7.90 1.40 -8.60
CA CYS A 87 -9.26 1.00 -8.23
C CYS A 87 -9.92 1.93 -7.20
N GLY A 88 -9.25 3.02 -6.80
CA GLY A 88 -9.81 4.03 -5.90
C GLY A 88 -9.48 3.84 -4.41
N ALA A 89 -8.40 3.14 -4.06
CA ALA A 89 -7.89 3.18 -2.69
C ALA A 89 -7.57 4.62 -2.27
N VAL A 90 -8.03 5.03 -1.09
CA VAL A 90 -7.63 6.32 -0.52
C VAL A 90 -6.15 6.27 -0.16
N VAL A 91 -5.34 7.13 -0.79
CA VAL A 91 -3.87 7.09 -0.63
C VAL A 91 -3.41 7.28 0.82
N ASP A 92 -4.03 8.22 1.54
CA ASP A 92 -3.78 8.47 2.96
C ASP A 92 -4.78 7.77 3.89
N PHE A 93 -5.25 6.59 3.48
CA PHE A 93 -6.21 5.83 4.28
C PHE A 93 -5.72 5.63 5.71
N ARG A 94 -6.59 5.96 6.68
CA ARG A 94 -6.42 5.71 8.11
C ARG A 94 -7.52 4.77 8.58
N THR A 95 -7.21 3.89 9.52
CA THR A 95 -8.17 2.88 9.98
C THR A 95 -9.36 3.50 10.73
N TRP A 96 -10.49 2.77 10.66
CA TRP A 96 -11.85 3.23 10.99
C TRP A 96 -12.10 3.76 12.41
N LYS A 97 -11.26 3.48 13.42
CA LYS A 97 -11.56 3.97 14.79
C LYS A 97 -11.62 5.49 14.89
N SER A 98 -11.01 6.22 13.93
CA SER A 98 -11.31 7.61 13.61
C SER A 98 -10.36 8.07 12.49
N ARG A 99 -10.85 8.77 11.45
CA ARG A 99 -9.97 9.46 10.48
C ARG A 99 -9.06 10.52 11.15
N LYS A 100 -9.43 10.96 12.37
CA LYS A 100 -8.65 11.85 13.24
C LYS A 100 -7.70 11.10 14.17
N CYS A 101 -7.63 9.76 14.12
CA CYS A 101 -6.62 9.00 14.86
C CYS A 101 -5.25 9.30 14.27
N THR A 102 -4.49 10.15 14.96
CA THR A 102 -3.10 10.48 14.67
C THR A 102 -2.14 9.32 14.96
N TRP A 103 -2.54 8.31 15.73
CA TRP A 103 -1.76 7.07 15.88
C TRP A 103 -1.86 6.12 14.67
N ALA A 104 -2.89 6.28 13.82
CA ALA A 104 -3.09 5.39 12.68
C ALA A 104 -2.17 5.78 11.52
N LYS A 105 -1.07 5.02 11.35
CA LYS A 105 -0.09 5.22 10.26
C LYS A 105 -0.76 5.12 8.88
N THR A 106 -0.47 6.06 7.97
CA THR A 106 -0.89 5.96 6.55
C THR A 106 0.00 4.95 5.81
N PRO A 107 -0.37 4.53 4.59
CA PRO A 107 0.51 3.74 3.73
C PRO A 107 1.91 4.33 3.57
N LEU A 108 2.02 5.66 3.38
CA LEU A 108 3.32 6.32 3.18
C LEU A 108 4.22 6.17 4.41
N LYS A 109 3.66 6.38 5.62
CA LYS A 109 4.39 6.20 6.88
C LYS A 109 4.86 4.75 7.09
N LEU A 110 4.02 3.77 6.71
CA LEU A 110 4.36 2.36 6.80
C LEU A 110 5.48 1.96 5.84
N ALA A 111 5.42 2.45 4.59
CA ALA A 111 6.47 2.24 3.59
C ALA A 111 7.78 2.92 4.00
N ALA A 112 7.71 4.14 4.54
CA ALA A 112 8.87 4.91 4.98
C ALA A 112 9.64 4.25 6.14
N ALA A 113 9.00 3.40 6.94
CA ALA A 113 9.68 2.60 7.96
C ALA A 113 10.54 1.45 7.37
N LYS A 114 10.35 1.10 6.09
CA LYS A 114 11.05 -0.02 5.42
C LYS A 114 12.37 0.46 4.81
N ARG A 115 13.46 -0.24 5.15
CA ARG A 115 14.81 0.05 4.63
C ARG A 115 15.17 -0.82 3.42
N THR A 116 14.23 -0.98 2.49
CA THR A 116 14.40 -1.83 1.30
C THR A 116 14.13 -1.03 0.03
N ARG A 117 14.57 -1.58 -1.12
CA ARG A 117 14.32 -0.98 -2.43
C ARG A 117 12.82 -0.89 -2.71
N GLU A 118 12.06 -1.93 -2.38
CA GLU A 118 10.61 -1.97 -2.55
C GLU A 118 9.92 -0.91 -1.70
N GLY A 119 10.41 -0.68 -0.47
CA GLY A 119 9.95 0.43 0.37
C GLY A 119 10.17 1.79 -0.29
N ALA A 120 11.33 1.99 -0.92
CA ALA A 120 11.64 3.21 -1.66
C ALA A 120 10.72 3.42 -2.87
N GLU A 121 10.54 2.39 -3.70
CA GLU A 121 9.63 2.45 -4.85
C GLU A 121 8.17 2.63 -4.41
N MET A 122 7.77 2.03 -3.29
CA MET A 122 6.44 2.23 -2.70
C MET A 122 6.24 3.69 -2.24
N MET A 123 7.23 4.30 -1.59
CA MET A 123 7.16 5.72 -1.22
C MET A 123 6.99 6.60 -2.46
N LYS A 124 7.78 6.35 -3.51
CA LYS A 124 7.66 7.05 -4.79
C LYS A 124 6.26 6.92 -5.40
N LEU A 125 5.72 5.70 -5.47
CA LEU A 125 4.37 5.44 -5.98
C LEU A 125 3.30 6.21 -5.18
N LEU A 126 3.36 6.13 -3.85
CA LEU A 126 2.39 6.79 -2.97
C LEU A 126 2.44 8.32 -3.09
N LEU A 127 3.64 8.90 -3.16
CA LEU A 127 3.82 10.33 -3.39
C LEU A 127 3.27 10.74 -4.76
N LEU A 128 3.55 10.00 -5.83
CA LEU A 128 2.95 10.25 -7.15
C LEU A 128 1.41 10.18 -7.11
N ALA A 129 0.86 9.27 -6.31
CA ALA A 129 -0.59 9.15 -6.08
C ALA A 129 -1.17 10.22 -5.13
N GLY A 130 -0.35 11.18 -4.67
CA GLY A 130 -0.80 12.32 -3.87
C GLY A 130 -0.80 12.10 -2.36
N ALA A 131 -0.06 11.10 -1.85
CA ALA A 131 0.15 10.96 -0.41
C ALA A 131 0.78 12.22 0.20
N ASP A 132 0.25 12.69 1.33
CA ASP A 132 0.82 13.84 2.04
C ASP A 132 2.06 13.40 2.88
N PRO A 133 3.27 13.89 2.57
CA PRO A 133 4.49 13.55 3.30
C PRO A 133 4.56 14.17 4.70
N ASN A 134 3.80 15.24 4.94
CA ASN A 134 3.84 16.05 6.16
C ASN A 134 2.78 15.63 7.18
N VAL A 135 2.07 14.54 6.89
CA VAL A 135 1.09 13.96 7.80
C VAL A 135 1.73 13.70 9.16
N LEU A 136 1.21 14.38 10.18
CA LEU A 136 1.65 14.21 11.57
C LEU A 136 1.04 12.96 12.19
N TYR A 137 1.89 12.22 12.90
CA TYR A 137 1.53 11.05 13.69
C TYR A 137 1.77 11.32 15.17
N GLN A 138 0.85 10.86 16.01
CA GLN A 138 1.06 10.81 17.44
C GLN A 138 1.84 9.54 17.76
N PRO A 139 3.11 9.66 18.17
CA PRO A 139 3.92 8.49 18.43
C PRO A 139 3.46 7.81 19.72
N GLU A 140 3.47 6.46 19.75
CA GLU A 140 3.20 5.72 20.99
C GLU A 140 4.38 5.82 21.98
N ARG A 141 5.58 6.08 21.45
CA ARG A 141 6.82 6.24 22.21
C ARG A 141 7.54 7.50 21.75
N ALA A 142 8.16 8.25 22.68
CA ALA A 142 8.84 9.51 22.35
C ALA A 142 9.90 9.42 21.22
N SER A 143 10.48 8.23 20.99
CA SER A 143 11.47 7.98 19.94
C SER A 143 10.88 7.63 18.58
N GLU A 144 9.57 7.44 18.45
CA GLU A 144 8.94 7.15 17.16
C GLU A 144 8.88 8.41 16.28
N PRO A 145 9.20 8.31 14.98
CA PRO A 145 9.19 9.48 14.13
C PRO A 145 7.77 10.00 13.91
N THR A 146 7.59 11.32 13.89
CA THR A 146 6.27 11.96 13.81
C THR A 146 5.78 12.22 12.38
N THR A 147 6.64 12.08 11.38
CA THR A 147 6.30 12.18 9.93
C THR A 147 6.90 11.02 9.15
N ALA A 148 6.54 10.87 7.88
CA ALA A 148 7.12 9.85 7.00
C ALA A 148 8.62 10.10 6.76
N GLY A 149 9.02 11.35 6.49
CA GLY A 149 10.42 11.71 6.19
C GLY A 149 11.42 11.42 7.31
N MET A 150 10.96 11.43 8.56
CA MET A 150 11.81 11.10 9.72
C MET A 150 12.00 9.58 9.93
N GLU A 151 11.28 8.73 9.18
CA GLU A 151 11.52 7.30 9.25
C GLU A 151 12.87 6.94 8.62
N ARG A 152 13.53 5.94 9.20
CA ARG A 152 14.86 5.54 8.73
C ARG A 152 14.86 4.98 7.29
N GLY A 153 13.73 4.51 6.77
CA GLY A 153 13.64 4.09 5.36
C GLY A 153 13.63 5.29 4.42
N ALA A 154 12.84 6.32 4.73
CA ALA A 154 12.84 7.59 4.02
C ALA A 154 14.21 8.29 4.06
N GLN A 155 14.86 8.35 5.22
CA GLN A 155 16.21 8.93 5.36
C GLN A 155 17.28 8.19 4.53
N ASN A 156 17.04 6.93 4.17
CA ASN A 156 17.94 6.10 3.37
C ASN A 156 17.46 5.92 1.92
N VAL A 157 16.45 6.68 1.48
CA VAL A 157 15.84 6.49 0.15
C VAL A 157 16.81 6.77 -1.00
N SER A 158 17.78 7.66 -0.79
CA SER A 158 18.84 7.99 -1.74
C SER A 158 19.69 6.81 -2.15
N LYS A 159 19.86 5.83 -1.26
CA LYS A 159 20.54 4.57 -1.58
C LYS A 159 19.89 3.82 -2.74
N TRP A 160 18.58 3.95 -2.92
CA TRP A 160 17.81 3.16 -3.89
C TRP A 160 17.35 3.98 -5.08
N LEU A 161 16.98 5.25 -4.86
CA LEU A 161 16.41 6.12 -5.90
C LEU A 161 17.38 7.20 -6.40
N GLY A 162 18.57 7.34 -5.79
CA GLY A 162 19.54 8.38 -6.16
C GLY A 162 19.11 9.80 -5.77
N MET A 163 18.07 9.94 -4.95
CA MET A 163 17.51 11.21 -4.48
C MET A 163 17.24 11.15 -2.98
N THR A 164 17.46 12.25 -2.27
CA THR A 164 17.06 12.43 -0.88
C THR A 164 15.54 12.40 -0.72
N TRP A 165 15.08 12.34 0.54
CA TRP A 165 13.64 12.38 0.82
C TRP A 165 12.98 13.67 0.32
N ASP A 166 13.61 14.82 0.55
CA ASP A 166 13.05 16.10 0.16
C ASP A 166 13.02 16.26 -1.38
N GLU A 167 14.10 15.86 -2.07
CA GLU A 167 14.13 15.81 -3.54
C GLU A 167 13.05 14.88 -4.11
N LEU A 168 12.80 13.73 -3.47
CA LEU A 168 11.72 12.81 -3.89
C LEU A 168 10.34 13.45 -3.74
N VAL A 169 10.10 14.15 -2.62
CA VAL A 169 8.84 14.84 -2.35
C VAL A 169 8.60 15.96 -3.37
N GLU A 170 9.62 16.78 -3.63
CA GLU A 170 9.59 17.87 -4.61
C GLU A 170 9.37 17.32 -6.02
N TRP A 171 10.18 16.33 -6.44
CA TRP A 171 10.04 15.67 -7.73
C TRP A 171 8.62 15.12 -7.95
N ALA A 172 8.06 14.44 -6.95
CA ALA A 172 6.71 13.89 -7.06
C ALA A 172 5.64 15.00 -7.16
N ALA A 173 5.82 16.12 -6.46
CA ALA A 173 4.92 17.27 -6.58
C ALA A 173 4.96 17.89 -7.98
N ASP A 174 6.17 18.02 -8.56
CA ASP A 174 6.36 18.51 -9.93
C ASP A 174 5.74 17.59 -10.98
N GLN A 175 5.86 16.26 -10.81
CA GLN A 175 5.21 15.32 -11.73
C GLN A 175 3.68 15.45 -11.71
N ARG A 176 3.08 15.67 -10.53
CA ARG A 176 1.62 15.86 -10.41
C ARG A 176 1.16 17.18 -11.02
N SER A 177 1.91 18.26 -10.81
CA SER A 177 1.58 19.58 -11.38
C SER A 177 1.75 19.61 -12.90
N GLY A 178 2.77 18.94 -13.43
CA GLY A 178 3.02 18.80 -14.86
C GLY A 178 1.98 17.96 -15.60
N SER A 179 1.41 16.94 -14.95
CA SER A 179 0.37 16.08 -15.54
C SER A 179 -1.02 16.72 -15.62
N THR A 180 -1.18 17.95 -15.10
CA THR A 180 -2.44 18.72 -15.13
C THR A 180 -2.46 19.80 -16.23
N ARG A 181 -1.45 19.84 -17.10
CA ARG A 181 -1.42 20.66 -18.33
C ARG A 181 -1.68 19.79 -19.56
#